data_AF-A0A149VCG5-F1
#
_entry.id   AF-A0A149VCG5-F1
#
_cell.length_a   1.000
_cell.length_b   1.000
_cell.length_c   1.000
_cell.angle_alpha   90.00
_cell.angle_beta   90.00
_cell.angle_gamma   90.00
#
_symmetry.space_group_name_H-M   'P 1'
#
loop_
_entity.id
_entity.type
_entity.pdbx_description
1 polymer ?
#
loop_
_entity_poly.entity_id
_entity_poly.type
_entity_poly.pdbx_seq_one_letter_code
_entity_poly.pdbx_strand_id
1 'polypeptide(L)'
;MDPFTFARKNACVLTKHGILKGATLATLTALSACDLAPTYQTPHFIVPASWHGQGLFHEAQPQETIIRSDWWVLFADPTLDTLEAQAMAGNADLQAAAERFIQARSIVMEARSDLLPHFALAFGSSNNKSSSDRLFRYKGPITATDEFYGGMASWEPDIWSSIRNRVRAQKYYAQAEAAQYASARLSLQAELATDYFALRGLDTQNAIYTQSISYYQQALRVTQTRLDNQDATGIDVARAKNQLYMTQAR
;
A
#
# COMPACT_ATOMS: atom_id res chain seq x y z
N MET A 1 -1.11 -16.23 -13.44
CA MET A 1 0.33 -16.57 -13.40
C MET A 1 0.83 -16.26 -12.01
N ASP A 2 0.95 -17.26 -11.14
CA ASP A 2 1.43 -17.04 -9.76
C ASP A 2 2.92 -16.67 -9.77
N PRO A 3 3.31 -15.46 -9.37
CA PRO A 3 4.72 -15.11 -9.20
C PRO A 3 5.30 -15.62 -7.86
N PHE A 4 4.51 -16.31 -7.04
CA PHE A 4 4.79 -16.50 -5.62
C PHE A 4 4.93 -17.97 -5.20
N THR A 5 5.72 -18.73 -5.96
CA THR A 5 6.21 -20.03 -5.48
C THR A 5 7.18 -19.81 -4.32
N PHE A 6 6.71 -20.10 -3.10
CA PHE A 6 7.57 -20.22 -1.92
C PHE A 6 8.62 -21.30 -2.19
N ALA A 7 9.88 -20.89 -2.42
CA ALA A 7 11.00 -21.82 -2.48
C ALA A 7 11.06 -22.59 -1.15
N ARG A 8 10.85 -23.92 -1.23
CA ARG A 8 10.97 -24.82 -0.08
C ARG A 8 12.34 -24.62 0.57
N LYS A 9 12.33 -24.39 1.89
CA LYS A 9 13.53 -24.33 2.71
C LYS A 9 14.26 -25.68 2.64
N ASN A 10 15.55 -25.67 2.28
CA ASN A 10 16.45 -26.74 2.71
C ASN A 10 16.85 -26.42 4.15
N ALA A 11 16.04 -26.88 5.11
CA ALA A 11 16.47 -26.91 6.50
C ALA A 11 17.68 -27.84 6.59
N CYS A 12 18.74 -27.41 7.29
CA CYS A 12 19.87 -28.27 7.59
C CYS A 12 19.43 -29.33 8.61
N VAL A 13 18.75 -30.37 8.13
CA VAL A 13 18.39 -31.56 8.92
C VAL A 13 19.56 -32.53 8.82
N LEU A 14 20.30 -32.68 9.91
CA LEU A 14 21.31 -33.72 10.10
C LEU A 14 20.65 -35.11 9.94
N THR A 15 20.60 -35.62 8.72
CA THR A 15 20.18 -36.99 8.44
C THR A 15 21.41 -37.89 8.55
N LYS A 16 21.39 -38.81 9.52
CA LYS A 16 22.43 -39.81 9.71
C LYS A 16 22.42 -40.80 8.54
N HIS A 17 23.28 -40.62 7.55
CA HIS A 17 23.58 -41.66 6.55
C HIS A 17 25.06 -42.00 6.62
N GLY A 18 25.35 -43.25 6.98
CA GLY A 18 26.69 -43.82 6.93
C GLY A 18 27.08 -44.15 5.49
N ILE A 19 28.29 -43.77 5.10
CA ILE A 19 29.32 -44.62 4.48
C ILE A 19 30.56 -43.74 4.21
N LEU A 20 31.71 -44.26 4.65
CA LEU A 20 33.03 -43.65 4.61
C LEU A 20 33.63 -43.59 3.19
N LYS A 21 34.49 -42.58 2.99
CA LYS A 21 35.53 -42.39 1.94
C LYS A 21 35.33 -41.30 0.87
N GLY A 22 34.31 -40.46 1.00
CA GLY A 22 34.21 -39.14 0.33
C GLY A 22 33.97 -37.97 1.30
N ALA A 23 34.20 -38.19 2.60
CA ALA A 23 33.59 -37.42 3.67
C ALA A 23 34.20 -36.02 3.89
N THR A 24 35.50 -35.81 3.67
CA THR A 24 36.15 -34.54 4.07
C THR A 24 35.73 -33.34 3.23
N LEU A 25 35.54 -33.50 1.91
CA LEU A 25 35.10 -32.39 1.04
C LEU A 25 33.59 -32.12 1.15
N ALA A 26 32.78 -33.18 1.38
CA ALA A 26 31.34 -33.06 1.57
C ALA A 26 30.96 -32.46 2.95
N THR A 27 31.81 -32.62 3.96
CA THR A 27 31.55 -32.03 5.28
C THR A 27 31.83 -30.52 5.29
N LEU A 28 32.84 -30.02 4.56
CA LEU A 28 33.09 -28.57 4.46
C LEU A 28 31.99 -27.82 3.69
N THR A 29 31.39 -28.42 2.66
CA THR A 29 30.29 -27.79 1.90
C THR A 29 28.96 -27.82 2.67
N ALA A 30 28.79 -28.75 3.61
CA ALA A 30 27.61 -28.80 4.47
C ALA A 30 27.57 -27.69 5.54
N LEU A 31 28.72 -27.14 5.96
CA LEU A 31 28.77 -26.06 6.96
C LEU A 31 28.43 -24.67 6.39
N SER A 32 28.52 -24.46 5.06
CA SER A 32 28.25 -23.16 4.41
C SER A 32 26.77 -22.88 4.09
N ALA A 33 25.85 -23.72 4.57
CA ALA A 33 24.44 -23.67 4.20
C ALA A 33 23.48 -23.64 5.40
N CYS A 34 23.94 -23.28 6.60
CA CYS A 34 23.07 -23.23 7.76
C CYS A 34 22.28 -21.93 7.79
N ASP A 35 20.96 -22.02 7.61
CA ASP A 35 20.01 -20.92 7.80
C ASP A 35 19.43 -21.01 9.22
N LEU A 36 19.78 -20.05 10.08
CA LEU A 36 19.33 -19.99 11.48
C LEU A 36 17.98 -19.27 11.66
N ALA A 37 17.36 -18.75 10.59
CA ALA A 37 16.08 -18.06 10.72
C ALA A 37 14.92 -19.05 10.91
N PRO A 38 13.99 -18.76 11.85
CA PRO A 38 12.82 -19.60 12.07
C PRO A 38 11.98 -19.70 10.78
N THR A 39 11.23 -20.79 10.65
CA THR A 39 10.26 -20.93 9.56
C THR A 39 9.07 -20.06 9.84
N TYR A 40 8.77 -19.15 8.91
CA TYR A 40 7.57 -18.34 8.98
C TYR A 40 6.36 -19.26 9.02
N GLN A 41 5.55 -19.11 10.05
CA GLN A 41 4.27 -19.76 10.21
C GLN A 41 3.23 -18.66 10.19
N THR A 42 2.30 -18.75 9.25
CA THR A 42 1.16 -17.84 9.18
C THR A 42 0.34 -17.99 10.47
N PRO A 43 0.00 -16.89 11.16
CA PRO A 43 -0.87 -16.96 12.32
C PRO A 43 -2.19 -17.66 11.98
N HIS A 44 -2.58 -18.65 12.78
CA HIS A 44 -3.90 -19.27 12.66
C HIS A 44 -4.92 -18.41 13.40
N PHE A 45 -5.71 -17.64 12.65
CA PHE A 45 -6.78 -16.84 13.22
C PHE A 45 -8.01 -17.71 13.49
N ILE A 46 -8.55 -17.65 14.70
CA ILE A 46 -9.83 -18.27 15.05
C ILE A 46 -10.91 -17.28 14.60
N VAL A 47 -11.43 -17.48 13.39
CA VAL A 47 -12.60 -16.77 12.88
C VAL A 47 -13.84 -17.67 12.99
N PRO A 48 -15.04 -17.10 13.15
CA PRO A 48 -16.28 -17.88 13.06
C PRO A 48 -16.31 -18.66 11.74
N ALA A 49 -16.78 -19.90 11.78
CA ALA A 49 -16.95 -20.71 10.57
C ALA A 49 -17.92 -20.06 9.57
N SER A 50 -18.80 -19.19 10.05
CA SER A 50 -19.79 -18.46 9.29
C SER A 50 -20.11 -17.13 9.96
N TRP A 51 -20.34 -16.10 9.15
CA TRP A 51 -20.91 -14.83 9.59
C TRP A 51 -22.44 -14.94 9.46
N HIS A 52 -23.12 -15.42 10.49
CA HIS A 52 -24.58 -15.52 10.49
C HIS A 52 -25.23 -14.18 10.88
N GLY A 53 -26.00 -13.61 9.96
CA GLY A 53 -27.03 -12.61 10.28
C GLY A 53 -28.42 -13.26 10.19
N GLN A 54 -29.30 -12.97 11.15
CA GLN A 54 -30.72 -13.31 11.04
C GLN A 54 -31.36 -12.34 10.02
N GLY A 55 -31.38 -12.69 8.73
CA GLY A 55 -31.90 -11.83 7.66
C GLY A 55 -31.85 -12.48 6.27
N LEU A 56 -32.22 -11.75 5.22
CA LEU A 56 -32.23 -12.18 3.81
C LEU A 56 -30.85 -12.56 3.21
N PHE A 57 -29.81 -12.61 4.04
CA PHE A 57 -28.43 -12.86 3.61
C PHE A 57 -28.08 -14.35 3.82
N HIS A 58 -27.59 -14.98 2.75
CA HIS A 58 -27.08 -16.35 2.76
C HIS A 58 -25.55 -16.35 2.74
N GLU A 59 -24.96 -17.49 3.11
CA GLU A 59 -23.53 -17.71 3.01
C GLU A 59 -23.04 -17.42 1.59
N ALA A 60 -22.14 -16.45 1.45
CA ALA A 60 -21.61 -16.06 0.16
C ALA A 60 -20.77 -17.22 -0.40
N GLN A 61 -21.16 -17.72 -1.57
CA GLN A 61 -20.34 -18.60 -2.39
C GLN A 61 -19.67 -17.75 -3.47
N PRO A 62 -18.47 -17.19 -3.22
CA PRO A 62 -17.79 -16.36 -4.21
C PRO A 62 -17.52 -17.20 -5.46
N GLN A 63 -18.12 -16.80 -6.59
CA GLN A 63 -17.91 -17.44 -7.89
C GLN A 63 -16.59 -17.02 -8.54
N GLU A 64 -15.99 -15.90 -8.09
CA GLU A 64 -14.68 -15.43 -8.54
C GLU A 64 -13.68 -15.45 -7.38
N THR A 65 -12.60 -16.20 -7.56
CA THR A 65 -11.47 -16.24 -6.62
C THR A 65 -10.58 -14.99 -6.72
N ILE A 66 -10.80 -14.15 -7.74
CA ILE A 66 -10.00 -12.96 -8.04
C ILE A 66 -10.92 -11.74 -8.05
N ILE A 67 -10.69 -10.82 -7.11
CA ILE A 67 -11.37 -9.52 -7.13
C ILE A 67 -10.90 -8.76 -8.38
N ARG A 68 -11.83 -8.42 -9.27
CA ARG A 68 -11.54 -7.62 -10.46
C ARG A 68 -11.00 -6.25 -10.04
N SER A 69 -9.97 -5.79 -10.75
CA SER A 69 -9.36 -4.47 -10.52
C SER A 69 -10.30 -3.30 -10.81
N ASP A 70 -11.37 -3.57 -11.54
CA ASP A 70 -12.30 -2.69 -12.25
C ASP A 70 -13.75 -3.06 -11.87
N TRP A 71 -13.96 -3.40 -10.60
CA TRP A 71 -15.23 -3.87 -10.06
C TRP A 71 -16.41 -2.89 -10.28
N TRP A 72 -16.15 -1.59 -10.39
CA TRP A 72 -17.19 -0.56 -10.59
C TRP A 72 -17.84 -0.63 -11.97
N VAL A 73 -17.21 -1.27 -12.97
CA VAL A 73 -17.78 -1.45 -14.32
C VAL A 73 -19.11 -2.22 -14.26
N LEU A 74 -19.36 -2.97 -13.18
CA LEU A 74 -20.64 -3.64 -12.93
C LEU A 74 -21.83 -2.67 -12.81
N PHE A 75 -21.59 -1.39 -12.48
CA PHE A 75 -22.63 -0.37 -12.46
C PHE A 75 -23.03 0.11 -13.87
N ALA A 76 -22.24 -0.22 -14.88
CA ALA A 76 -22.49 0.16 -16.28
C ALA A 76 -22.68 1.68 -16.50
N ASP A 77 -21.91 2.51 -15.78
CA ASP A 77 -21.91 3.97 -15.94
C ASP A 77 -20.58 4.46 -16.54
N PRO A 78 -20.56 4.91 -17.82
CA PRO A 78 -19.33 5.34 -18.49
C PRO A 78 -18.74 6.63 -17.89
N THR A 79 -19.54 7.43 -17.18
CA THR A 79 -19.06 8.63 -16.49
C THR A 79 -18.21 8.21 -15.29
N LEU A 80 -18.68 7.24 -14.51
CA LEU A 80 -17.93 6.69 -13.38
C LEU A 80 -16.61 6.07 -13.86
N ASP A 81 -16.64 5.29 -14.94
CA ASP A 81 -15.43 4.70 -15.52
C ASP A 81 -14.37 5.75 -15.87
N THR A 82 -14.81 6.88 -16.43
CA THR A 82 -13.93 7.98 -16.81
C THR A 82 -13.34 8.67 -15.58
N LEU A 83 -14.16 8.91 -14.54
CA LEU A 83 -13.71 9.54 -13.30
C LEU A 83 -12.71 8.65 -12.55
N GLU A 84 -12.96 7.35 -12.49
CA GLU A 84 -12.04 6.37 -11.89
C GLU A 84 -10.69 6.38 -12.60
N ALA A 85 -10.68 6.34 -13.94
CA ALA A 85 -9.45 6.42 -14.72
C ALA A 85 -8.67 7.72 -14.45
N GLN A 86 -9.37 8.86 -14.35
CA GLN A 86 -8.76 10.14 -14.02
C GLN A 86 -8.20 10.17 -12.59
N ALA A 87 -8.94 9.64 -11.62
CA ALA A 87 -8.50 9.56 -10.22
C ALA A 87 -7.23 8.71 -10.08
N MET A 88 -7.18 7.56 -10.74
CA MET A 88 -6.00 6.69 -10.71
C MET A 88 -4.76 7.34 -11.32
N ALA A 89 -4.93 8.16 -12.37
CA ALA A 89 -3.83 8.87 -13.00
C ALA A 89 -3.38 10.12 -12.23
N GLY A 90 -4.33 10.85 -11.64
CA GLY A 90 -4.12 12.18 -11.07
C GLY A 90 -3.90 12.25 -9.56
N ASN A 91 -4.12 11.15 -8.82
CA ASN A 91 -4.03 11.19 -7.36
C ASN A 91 -2.57 11.11 -6.87
N ALA A 92 -2.09 12.20 -6.24
CA ALA A 92 -0.72 12.31 -5.74
C ALA A 92 -0.43 11.39 -4.56
N ASP A 93 -1.41 11.08 -3.71
CA ASP A 93 -1.23 10.15 -2.58
C ASP A 93 -1.05 8.71 -3.08
N LEU A 94 -1.80 8.33 -4.12
CA LEU A 94 -1.64 7.03 -4.78
C LEU A 94 -0.27 6.93 -5.47
N GLN A 95 0.19 8.01 -6.12
CA GLN A 95 1.54 8.07 -6.69
C GLN A 95 2.62 7.96 -5.60
N ALA A 96 2.46 8.67 -4.47
CA ALA A 96 3.37 8.57 -3.34
C ALA A 96 3.42 7.14 -2.76
N ALA A 97 2.28 6.45 -2.67
CA ALA A 97 2.22 5.05 -2.26
C ALA A 97 2.94 4.12 -3.26
N ALA A 98 2.82 4.38 -4.57
CA ALA A 98 3.58 3.64 -5.58
C ALA A 98 5.10 3.84 -5.42
N GLU A 99 5.55 5.06 -5.17
CA GLU A 99 6.96 5.38 -4.96
C GLU A 99 7.53 4.74 -3.68
N ARG A 100 6.74 4.63 -2.60
CA ARG A 100 7.13 3.86 -1.39
C ARG A 100 7.41 2.40 -1.71
N PHE A 101 6.60 1.79 -2.59
CA PHE A 101 6.88 0.43 -3.07
C PHE A 101 8.18 0.35 -3.89
N ILE A 102 8.44 1.31 -4.79
CA ILE A 102 9.69 1.37 -5.55
C ILE A 102 10.90 1.56 -4.62
N GLN A 103 10.79 2.43 -3.62
CA GLN A 103 11.81 2.62 -2.59
C GLN A 103 12.11 1.31 -1.84
N ALA A 104 11.07 0.60 -1.40
CA ALA A 104 11.23 -0.69 -0.72
C ALA A 104 11.93 -1.72 -1.61
N ARG A 105 11.64 -1.74 -2.92
CA ARG A 105 12.33 -2.60 -3.89
C ARG A 105 13.82 -2.22 -4.04
N SER A 106 14.16 -0.94 -4.00
CA SER A 106 15.54 -0.48 -4.04
C SER A 106 16.32 -0.92 -2.78
N ILE A 107 15.70 -0.87 -1.61
CA ILE A 107 16.29 -1.36 -0.35
C ILE A 107 16.57 -2.88 -0.42
N VAL A 108 15.74 -3.66 -1.12
CA VAL A 108 16.04 -5.09 -1.37
C VAL A 108 17.32 -5.26 -2.19
N MET A 109 17.54 -4.39 -3.19
CA MET A 109 18.73 -4.44 -4.04
C MET A 109 19.98 -3.98 -3.28
N GLU A 110 19.86 -2.97 -2.43
CA GLU A 110 20.90 -2.57 -1.48
C GLU A 110 21.25 -3.72 -0.54
N ALA A 111 20.28 -4.35 0.12
CA ALA A 111 20.55 -5.48 1.01
C ALA A 111 21.22 -6.67 0.29
N ARG A 112 20.98 -6.83 -1.02
CA ARG A 112 21.61 -7.85 -1.87
C ARG A 112 23.04 -7.50 -2.26
N SER A 113 23.40 -6.21 -2.36
CA SER A 113 24.75 -5.80 -2.74
C SER A 113 25.79 -6.28 -1.74
N ASP A 114 25.42 -6.38 -0.47
CA ASP A 114 26.26 -6.92 0.60
C ASP A 114 26.62 -8.41 0.45
N LEU A 115 25.97 -9.14 -0.46
CA LEU A 115 26.42 -10.50 -0.83
C LEU A 115 27.65 -10.48 -1.75
N LEU A 116 27.96 -9.32 -2.32
CA LEU A 116 29.07 -9.11 -3.24
C LEU A 116 30.21 -8.35 -2.54
N PRO A 117 31.45 -8.47 -3.03
CA PRO A 117 32.55 -7.65 -2.54
C PRO A 117 32.30 -6.16 -2.84
N HIS A 118 32.54 -5.32 -1.84
CA HIS A 118 32.55 -3.86 -1.97
C HIS A 118 33.94 -3.40 -2.31
N PHE A 119 34.08 -2.61 -3.37
CA PHE A 119 35.35 -2.03 -3.80
C PHE A 119 35.36 -0.54 -3.55
N ALA A 120 36.42 -0.04 -2.93
CA ALA A 120 36.63 1.38 -2.72
C ALA A 120 38.03 1.78 -3.17
N LEU A 121 38.11 2.93 -3.81
CA LEU A 121 39.37 3.63 -4.08
C LEU A 121 39.47 4.78 -3.10
N ALA A 122 40.63 4.93 -2.49
CA ALA A 122 40.85 5.92 -1.48
C ALA A 122 42.17 6.65 -1.76
N PHE A 123 42.09 7.96 -1.68
CA PHE A 123 43.19 8.88 -1.90
C PHE A 123 43.19 9.88 -0.75
N GLY A 124 44.34 10.17 -0.18
CA GLY A 124 44.43 11.14 0.90
C GLY A 124 45.83 11.65 1.09
N SER A 125 45.92 12.82 1.69
CA SER A 125 47.18 13.39 2.15
C SER A 125 46.98 13.86 3.58
N SER A 126 47.97 13.65 4.42
CA SER A 126 47.97 14.14 5.79
C SER A 126 49.30 14.82 6.07
N ASN A 127 49.26 15.89 6.87
CA ASN A 127 50.45 16.55 7.38
C ASN A 127 50.35 16.59 8.89
N ASN A 128 51.08 15.68 9.52
CA ASN A 128 51.02 15.45 10.96
C ASN A 128 52.24 16.07 11.63
N LYS A 129 52.01 16.91 12.64
CA LYS A 129 53.05 17.47 13.50
C LYS A 129 52.99 16.83 14.87
N SER A 130 54.09 16.20 15.28
CA SER A 130 54.28 15.65 16.62
C SER A 130 54.99 16.65 17.54
N SER A 131 54.72 16.56 18.85
CA SER A 131 55.45 17.32 19.86
C SER A 131 56.94 16.96 19.88
N SER A 132 57.79 17.96 20.12
CA SER A 132 59.23 17.81 20.31
C SER A 132 59.57 16.98 21.55
N ASP A 133 58.72 17.03 22.58
CA ASP A 133 58.94 16.40 23.89
C ASP A 133 58.23 15.04 24.02
N ARG A 134 58.09 14.32 22.89
CA ARG A 134 57.42 13.02 22.86
C ARG A 134 58.18 11.97 23.67
N LEU A 135 57.51 11.42 24.70
CA LEU A 135 58.00 10.30 25.50
C LEU A 135 57.72 8.97 24.78
N PHE A 136 58.68 8.04 24.83
CA PHE A 136 58.58 6.68 24.27
C PHE A 136 58.32 6.56 22.75
N ARG A 137 58.68 7.56 21.94
CA ARG A 137 58.63 7.49 20.47
C ARG A 137 59.98 7.80 19.83
N TYR A 138 60.17 7.28 18.61
CA TYR A 138 61.36 7.53 17.79
C TYR A 138 61.60 9.04 17.59
N LYS A 139 62.81 9.52 17.89
CA LYS A 139 63.22 10.94 17.74
C LYS A 139 63.59 11.26 16.28
N GLY A 140 62.64 11.12 15.37
CA GLY A 140 62.76 11.50 13.96
C GLY A 140 62.28 12.94 13.67
N PRO A 141 61.99 13.28 12.41
CA PRO A 141 61.33 14.54 12.04
C PRO A 141 60.05 14.78 12.86
N ILE A 142 59.79 16.04 13.22
CA ILE A 142 58.58 16.44 13.98
C ILE A 142 57.36 16.67 13.09
N THR A 143 57.59 16.92 11.80
CA THR A 143 56.56 17.08 10.77
C THR A 143 56.70 15.93 9.79
N ALA A 144 55.58 15.27 9.49
CA ALA A 144 55.50 14.18 8.51
C ALA A 144 54.33 14.46 7.57
N THR A 145 54.65 14.59 6.28
CA THR A 145 53.65 14.64 5.22
C THR A 145 53.56 13.26 4.59
N ASP A 146 52.37 12.69 4.63
CA ASP A 146 52.08 11.36 4.07
C ASP A 146 51.01 11.50 2.99
N GLU A 147 51.26 10.89 1.84
CA GLU A 147 50.29 10.77 0.75
C GLU A 147 49.96 9.29 0.55
N PHE A 148 48.67 8.97 0.41
CA PHE A 148 48.20 7.62 0.20
C PHE A 148 47.27 7.54 -1.02
N TYR A 149 47.51 6.53 -1.83
CA TYR A 149 46.68 6.12 -2.95
C TYR A 149 46.51 4.62 -2.84
N GLY A 150 45.28 4.13 -2.69
CA GLY A 150 45.05 2.72 -2.45
C GLY A 150 43.66 2.28 -2.87
N GLY A 151 43.54 1.01 -3.23
CA GLY A 151 42.26 0.34 -3.38
C GLY A 151 42.05 -0.62 -2.22
N MET A 152 40.80 -0.75 -1.76
CA MET A 152 40.40 -1.79 -0.82
C MET A 152 39.20 -2.54 -1.37
N ALA A 153 39.17 -3.84 -1.09
CA ALA A 153 38.00 -4.68 -1.29
C ALA A 153 37.62 -5.28 0.07
N SER A 154 36.36 -5.12 0.48
CA SER A 154 35.82 -5.74 1.68
C SER A 154 34.68 -6.68 1.28
N TRP A 155 34.68 -7.88 1.88
CA TRP A 155 33.64 -8.87 1.63
C TRP A 155 33.44 -9.74 2.87
N GLU A 156 32.18 -9.97 3.21
CA GLU A 156 31.80 -10.90 4.27
C GLU A 156 31.12 -12.12 3.64
N PRO A 157 31.75 -13.32 3.69
CA PRO A 157 31.11 -14.53 3.22
C PRO A 157 29.93 -14.91 4.12
N ASP A 158 28.73 -15.04 3.53
CA ASP A 158 27.49 -15.34 4.26
C ASP A 158 27.33 -16.83 4.61
N ILE A 159 28.12 -17.32 5.57
CA ILE A 159 28.13 -18.72 6.02
C ILE A 159 26.84 -19.08 6.77
N TRP A 160 26.32 -18.16 7.57
CA TRP A 160 25.18 -18.35 8.48
C TRP A 160 23.85 -17.83 7.92
N SER A 161 23.83 -17.44 6.64
CA SER A 161 22.68 -16.84 5.95
C SER A 161 22.16 -15.54 6.58
N SER A 162 22.98 -14.80 7.35
CA SER A 162 22.59 -13.52 7.96
C SER A 162 22.20 -12.49 6.89
N ILE A 163 23.04 -12.34 5.86
CA ILE A 163 22.81 -11.38 4.76
C ILE A 163 21.62 -11.85 3.92
N ARG A 164 21.56 -13.13 3.55
CA ARG A 164 20.42 -13.73 2.84
C ARG A 164 19.10 -13.57 3.58
N ASN A 165 19.10 -13.67 4.91
CA ASN A 165 17.91 -13.50 5.74
C ASN A 165 17.48 -12.04 5.84
N ARG A 166 18.43 -11.10 5.92
CA ARG A 166 18.13 -9.66 5.80
C ARG A 166 17.52 -9.34 4.43
N VAL A 167 18.07 -9.88 3.33
CA VAL A 167 17.48 -9.75 1.98
C VAL A 167 16.04 -10.30 1.96
N ARG A 168 15.81 -11.46 2.60
CA ARG A 168 14.47 -12.05 2.67
C ARG A 168 13.49 -11.18 3.46
N ALA A 169 13.93 -10.62 4.58
CA ALA A 169 13.13 -9.68 5.37
C ALA A 169 12.77 -8.44 4.55
N GLN A 170 13.72 -7.84 3.84
CA GLN A 170 13.45 -6.69 2.96
C GLN A 170 12.50 -7.03 1.81
N LYS A 171 12.56 -8.27 1.27
CA LYS A 171 11.57 -8.72 0.27
C LYS A 171 10.16 -8.78 0.86
N TYR A 172 10.01 -9.30 2.08
CA TYR A 172 8.71 -9.33 2.76
C TYR A 172 8.20 -7.91 3.04
N TYR A 173 9.09 -6.98 3.41
CA TYR A 173 8.74 -5.57 3.56
C TYR A 173 8.27 -4.95 2.24
N ALA A 174 8.99 -5.16 1.13
CA ALA A 174 8.55 -4.69 -0.19
C ALA A 174 7.21 -5.30 -0.64
N GLN A 175 6.92 -6.55 -0.27
CA GLN A 175 5.62 -7.18 -0.51
C GLN A 175 4.51 -6.53 0.33
N ALA A 176 4.79 -6.14 1.57
CA ALA A 176 3.85 -5.40 2.41
C ALA A 176 3.55 -4.01 1.82
N GLU A 177 4.55 -3.30 1.32
CA GLU A 177 4.36 -2.00 0.65
C GLU A 177 3.55 -2.15 -0.65
N ALA A 178 3.75 -3.23 -1.43
CA ALA A 178 2.91 -3.52 -2.59
C ALA A 178 1.44 -3.74 -2.20
N ALA A 179 1.19 -4.43 -1.09
CA ALA A 179 -0.15 -4.64 -0.56
C ALA A 179 -0.78 -3.33 -0.04
N GLN A 180 0.00 -2.46 0.60
CA GLN A 180 -0.46 -1.13 1.02
C GLN A 180 -0.87 -0.27 -0.19
N TYR A 181 -0.08 -0.25 -1.25
CA TYR A 181 -0.44 0.43 -2.50
C TYR A 181 -1.75 -0.12 -3.09
N ALA A 182 -1.91 -1.45 -3.15
CA ALA A 182 -3.13 -2.07 -3.64
C ALA A 182 -4.36 -1.73 -2.77
N SER A 183 -4.18 -1.67 -1.45
CA SER A 183 -5.23 -1.25 -0.51
C SER A 183 -5.61 0.21 -0.70
N ALA A 184 -4.63 1.11 -0.79
CA ALA A 184 -4.88 2.54 -1.02
C ALA A 184 -5.63 2.78 -2.33
N ARG A 185 -5.23 2.05 -3.39
CA ARG A 185 -5.93 2.08 -4.68
C ARG A 185 -7.40 1.67 -4.54
N LEU A 186 -7.67 0.55 -3.87
CA LEU A 186 -9.04 0.07 -3.67
C LEU A 186 -9.88 1.05 -2.83
N SER A 187 -9.29 1.64 -1.78
CA SER A 187 -9.95 2.65 -0.96
C SER A 187 -10.34 3.88 -1.77
N LEU A 188 -9.42 4.40 -2.60
CA LEU A 188 -9.69 5.56 -3.45
C LEU A 188 -10.83 5.29 -4.44
N GLN A 189 -10.83 4.12 -5.07
CA GLN A 189 -11.91 3.70 -5.99
C GLN A 189 -13.25 3.61 -5.25
N ALA A 190 -13.27 2.98 -4.08
CA ALA A 190 -14.50 2.85 -3.29
C ALA A 190 -15.05 4.20 -2.81
N GLU A 191 -14.17 5.12 -2.41
CA GLU A 191 -14.54 6.47 -1.99
C GLU A 191 -15.11 7.27 -3.16
N LEU A 192 -14.43 7.26 -4.32
CA LEU A 192 -14.90 7.95 -5.53
C LEU A 192 -16.27 7.43 -5.98
N ALA A 193 -16.46 6.12 -6.03
CA ALA A 193 -17.75 5.54 -6.40
C ALA A 193 -18.85 5.94 -5.40
N THR A 194 -18.56 5.95 -4.10
CA THR A 194 -19.50 6.36 -3.05
C THR A 194 -19.91 7.83 -3.21
N ASP A 195 -18.93 8.72 -3.38
CA ASP A 195 -19.16 10.14 -3.56
C ASP A 195 -19.92 10.44 -4.86
N TYR A 196 -19.59 9.74 -5.94
CA TYR A 196 -20.29 9.85 -7.22
C TYR A 196 -21.78 9.53 -7.07
N PHE A 197 -22.12 8.38 -6.47
CA PHE A 197 -23.52 8.01 -6.28
C PHE A 197 -24.25 8.91 -5.29
N ALA A 198 -23.56 9.40 -4.25
CA ALA A 198 -24.12 10.39 -3.34
C ALA A 198 -24.50 11.68 -4.08
N LEU A 199 -23.61 12.20 -4.94
CA LEU A 199 -23.88 13.38 -5.75
C LEU A 199 -25.05 13.17 -6.72
N ARG A 200 -25.11 12.03 -7.42
CA ARG A 200 -26.23 11.70 -8.32
C ARG A 200 -27.56 11.60 -7.59
N GLY A 201 -27.53 11.09 -6.35
CA GLY A 201 -28.69 11.09 -5.46
C GLY A 201 -29.16 12.50 -5.09
N LEU A 202 -28.23 13.37 -4.74
CA LEU A 202 -28.51 14.78 -4.44
C LEU A 202 -29.04 15.55 -5.66
N ASP A 203 -28.48 15.34 -6.85
CA ASP A 203 -28.96 15.93 -8.09
C ASP A 203 -30.41 15.54 -8.37
N THR A 204 -30.73 14.25 -8.20
CA THR A 204 -32.10 13.73 -8.39
C THR A 204 -33.05 14.32 -7.36
N GLN A 205 -32.62 14.41 -6.10
CA GLN A 205 -33.41 15.03 -5.04
C GLN A 205 -33.69 16.51 -5.34
N ASN A 206 -32.68 17.26 -5.81
CA ASN A 206 -32.83 18.65 -6.21
C ASN A 206 -33.82 18.79 -7.38
N ALA A 207 -33.72 17.94 -8.41
CA ALA A 207 -34.66 17.93 -9.52
C ALA A 207 -36.11 17.71 -9.06
N ILE A 208 -36.34 16.78 -8.12
CA ILE A 208 -37.66 16.52 -7.53
C ILE A 208 -38.17 17.75 -6.76
N TYR A 209 -37.33 18.39 -5.95
CA TYR A 209 -37.73 19.61 -5.22
C TYR A 209 -38.05 20.76 -6.17
N THR A 210 -37.21 20.99 -7.18
CA THR A 210 -37.45 22.01 -8.22
C THR A 210 -38.79 21.78 -8.92
N GLN A 211 -39.08 20.54 -9.31
CA GLN A 211 -40.36 20.19 -9.93
C GLN A 211 -41.53 20.39 -8.95
N SER A 212 -41.38 19.98 -7.69
CA SER A 212 -42.40 20.14 -6.64
C SER A 212 -42.72 21.61 -6.36
N ILE A 213 -41.71 22.48 -6.31
CA ILE A 213 -41.89 23.93 -6.16
C ILE A 213 -42.72 24.49 -7.31
N SER A 214 -42.44 24.08 -8.55
CA SER A 214 -43.23 24.53 -9.72
C SER A 214 -44.70 24.12 -9.62
N TYR A 215 -44.98 22.89 -9.15
CA TYR A 215 -46.35 22.42 -8.93
C TYR A 215 -47.05 23.18 -7.82
N TYR A 216 -46.38 23.45 -6.70
CA TYR A 216 -46.97 24.22 -5.59
C TYR A 216 -47.19 25.69 -5.96
N GLN A 217 -46.33 26.29 -6.77
CA GLN A 217 -46.56 27.63 -7.32
C GLN A 217 -47.83 27.67 -8.19
N GLN A 218 -48.02 26.67 -9.06
CA GLN A 218 -49.22 26.57 -9.90
C GLN A 218 -50.47 26.29 -9.07
N ALA A 219 -50.40 25.41 -8.06
CA ALA A 219 -51.50 25.12 -7.15
C ALA A 219 -51.92 26.36 -6.36
N LEU A 220 -50.95 27.14 -5.86
CA LEU A 220 -51.21 28.42 -5.19
C LEU A 220 -51.92 29.40 -6.13
N ARG A 221 -51.46 29.52 -7.39
CA ARG A 221 -52.09 30.39 -8.39
C ARG A 221 -53.56 30.00 -8.63
N VAL A 222 -53.83 28.72 -8.84
CA VAL A 222 -55.21 28.22 -9.05
C VAL A 222 -56.09 28.49 -7.82
N THR A 223 -55.57 28.26 -6.61
CA THR A 223 -56.31 28.50 -5.36
C THR A 223 -56.61 29.98 -5.16
N GLN A 224 -55.66 30.86 -5.50
CA GLN A 224 -55.86 32.31 -5.46
C GLN A 224 -56.97 32.74 -6.43
N THR A 225 -56.95 32.26 -7.67
CA THR A 225 -58.02 32.56 -8.65
C THR A 225 -59.40 32.10 -8.17
N ARG A 226 -59.50 30.94 -7.50
CA ARG A 226 -60.77 30.48 -6.92
C ARG A 226 -61.24 31.37 -5.77
N LEU A 227 -60.33 31.84 -4.91
CA LEU A 227 -60.67 32.79 -3.85
C LEU A 227 -61.21 34.11 -4.45
N ASP A 228 -60.55 34.62 -5.49
CA ASP A 228 -60.96 35.86 -6.16
C ASP A 228 -62.36 35.73 -6.81
N ASN A 229 -62.71 34.52 -7.27
CA ASN A 229 -64.05 34.17 -7.77
C ASN A 229 -65.05 33.74 -6.67
N GLN A 230 -64.69 33.86 -5.39
CA GLN A 230 -65.50 33.45 -4.22
C GLN A 230 -65.80 31.94 -4.11
N ASP A 231 -65.02 31.09 -4.79
CA ASP A 231 -65.14 29.62 -4.83
C ASP A 231 -64.17 28.90 -3.86
N ALA A 232 -63.32 29.62 -3.13
CA ALA A 232 -62.39 29.08 -2.14
C ALA A 232 -62.25 30.00 -0.92
N THR A 233 -61.66 29.50 0.17
CA THR A 233 -61.48 30.28 1.41
C THR A 233 -60.06 30.82 1.56
N GLY A 234 -59.88 31.88 2.38
CA GLY A 234 -58.54 32.38 2.70
C GLY A 234 -57.65 31.36 3.43
N ILE A 235 -58.25 30.37 4.10
CA ILE A 235 -57.53 29.26 4.75
C ILE A 235 -56.88 28.36 3.69
N ASP A 236 -57.56 28.12 2.56
CA ASP A 236 -57.02 27.29 1.47
C ASP A 236 -55.78 27.94 0.84
N VAL A 237 -55.82 29.27 0.65
CA VAL A 237 -54.65 30.03 0.18
C VAL A 237 -53.50 29.98 1.20
N ALA A 238 -53.79 30.15 2.49
CA ALA A 238 -52.77 30.06 3.54
C ALA A 238 -52.12 28.67 3.59
N ARG A 239 -52.91 27.60 3.41
CA ARG A 239 -52.40 26.22 3.33
C ARG A 239 -51.52 26.03 2.09
N ALA A 240 -51.94 26.51 0.92
CA ALA A 240 -51.16 26.43 -0.31
C ALA A 240 -49.84 27.20 -0.21
N LYS A 241 -49.85 28.41 0.40
CA LYS A 241 -48.63 29.18 0.69
C LYS A 241 -47.69 28.45 1.63
N ASN A 242 -48.22 27.87 2.71
CA ASN A 242 -47.42 27.11 3.66
C ASN A 242 -46.72 25.93 2.98
N GLN A 243 -47.44 25.14 2.18
CA GLN A 243 -46.87 24.01 1.45
C GLN A 243 -45.75 24.43 0.48
N LEU A 244 -45.93 25.55 -0.23
CA LEU A 244 -44.91 26.11 -1.10
C LEU A 244 -43.66 26.53 -0.30
N TYR A 245 -43.83 27.32 0.76
CA TYR A 245 -42.70 27.82 1.57
C TYR A 245 -41.95 26.70 2.27
N MET A 246 -42.65 25.69 2.80
CA MET A 246 -42.01 24.50 3.40
C MET A 246 -41.17 23.71 2.40
N THR A 247 -41.57 23.70 1.14
CA THR A 247 -40.82 23.01 0.07
C THR A 247 -39.64 23.85 -0.42
N GLN A 248 -39.77 25.17 -0.48
CA GLN A 248 -38.70 26.10 -0.85
C GLN A 248 -37.59 26.23 0.20
N ALA A 249 -37.90 25.93 1.46
CA ALA A 249 -36.95 26.00 2.57
C ALA A 249 -36.06 24.75 2.70
N ARG A 250 -36.31 23.71 1.91
CA ARG A 250 -35.51 22.48 1.85
C ARG A 250 -34.54 22.53 0.68
#